data_AF-A0A0J9SU57-F1
#
_entry.id   AF-A0A0J9SU57-F1
#
_cell.length_a   1.000
_cell.length_b   1.000
_cell.length_c   1.000
_cell.angle_alpha   90.00
_cell.angle_beta   90.00
_cell.angle_gamma   90.00
#
_symmetry.space_group_name_H-M   'P 1'
#
loop_
_entity.id
_entity.type
_entity.pdbx_description
1 polymer ?
#
loop_
_entity_poly.entity_id
_entity_poly.type
_entity_poly.pdbx_seq_one_letter_code
_entity_poly.pdbx_strand_id
1 'polypeptide(L)'
;MPYHMEREVDCQTDAADLSEEITISEKLNGILVAYAKNMILHNPAESSEDEHVIKKKIYEWSREYFQKLYDENGTAAKNADDGNLQAESSATRADGHSVKDQIKKEMERVNFDVGN
;
A
#
# COMPACT_ATOMS: atom_id res chain seq x y z
N MET A 1 -48.13 -37.00 -13.52
CA MET A 1 -47.49 -36.06 -12.57
C MET A 1 -45.99 -36.24 -12.71
N PRO A 2 -45.24 -35.36 -13.38
CA PRO A 2 -43.78 -35.48 -13.43
C PRO A 2 -43.19 -34.79 -12.20
N TYR A 3 -42.32 -35.49 -11.48
CA TYR A 3 -41.53 -34.92 -10.39
C TYR A 3 -40.41 -34.07 -11.00
N HIS A 4 -40.40 -32.77 -10.71
CA HIS A 4 -39.25 -31.93 -10.98
C HIS A 4 -38.14 -32.33 -10.00
N MET A 5 -37.03 -32.89 -10.51
CA MET A 5 -35.79 -32.95 -9.76
C MET A 5 -35.21 -31.54 -9.73
N GLU A 6 -35.24 -30.91 -8.56
CA GLU A 6 -34.48 -29.70 -8.30
C GLU A 6 -33.01 -30.04 -8.46
N ARG A 7 -32.33 -29.35 -9.38
CA ARG A 7 -30.92 -29.56 -9.67
C ARG A 7 -30.13 -29.07 -8.45
N GLU A 8 -29.59 -29.98 -7.66
CA GLU A 8 -28.62 -29.65 -6.62
C GLU A 8 -27.47 -28.91 -7.29
N VAL A 9 -27.32 -27.63 -6.96
CA VAL A 9 -26.21 -26.82 -7.41
C VAL A 9 -25.05 -27.17 -6.48
N ASP A 10 -24.14 -28.02 -6.95
CA ASP A 10 -22.87 -28.23 -6.30
C ASP A 10 -22.14 -26.89 -6.22
N CYS A 11 -22.14 -26.28 -5.04
CA CYS A 11 -21.30 -25.14 -4.74
C CYS A 11 -19.85 -25.64 -4.77
N GLN A 12 -19.20 -25.55 -5.93
CA GLN A 12 -17.75 -25.72 -6.04
C GLN A 12 -17.10 -24.74 -5.07
N THR A 13 -16.68 -25.27 -3.92
CA THR A 13 -15.85 -24.58 -2.97
C THR A 13 -14.44 -25.10 -3.21
N ASP A 14 -13.93 -24.85 -4.42
CA ASP A 14 -12.50 -24.98 -4.66
C ASP A 14 -11.86 -23.89 -3.82
N ALA A 15 -11.47 -24.25 -2.60
CA ALA A 15 -10.63 -23.43 -1.76
C ALA A 15 -9.29 -23.33 -2.49
N ALA A 16 -9.18 -22.34 -3.39
CA ALA A 16 -7.94 -22.02 -4.05
C ALA A 16 -6.89 -21.81 -2.97
N ASP A 17 -5.80 -22.57 -3.04
CA ASP A 17 -4.66 -22.38 -2.16
C ASP A 17 -3.99 -21.06 -2.53
N LEU A 18 -4.48 -19.98 -1.92
CA LEU A 18 -4.00 -18.60 -2.16
C LEU A 18 -2.52 -18.42 -1.77
N SER A 19 -1.91 -19.41 -1.11
CA SER A 19 -0.52 -19.34 -0.69
C SER A 19 0.46 -19.29 -1.87
N GLU A 20 0.11 -19.87 -3.02
CA GLU A 20 0.95 -19.84 -4.23
C GLU A 20 0.73 -18.61 -5.12
N GLU A 21 -0.36 -17.84 -4.91
CA GLU A 21 -0.71 -16.69 -5.75
C GLU A 21 -0.21 -15.34 -5.21
N ILE A 22 0.13 -15.26 -3.92
CA ILE A 22 0.54 -14.00 -3.29
C ILE A 22 2.06 -13.86 -3.30
N THR A 23 2.57 -13.01 -4.19
CA THR A 23 4.00 -12.63 -4.19
C THR A 23 4.26 -11.49 -3.20
N ILE A 24 5.05 -11.75 -2.16
CA ILE A 24 5.44 -10.75 -1.16
C ILE A 24 6.80 -10.16 -1.53
N SER A 25 6.88 -8.84 -1.63
CA SER A 25 8.16 -8.16 -1.87
C SER A 25 9.12 -8.35 -0.70
N GLU A 26 10.36 -8.75 -0.97
CA GLU A 26 11.43 -8.87 0.04
C GLU A 26 11.66 -7.56 0.84
N LYS A 27 11.37 -6.41 0.21
CA LYS A 27 11.55 -5.08 0.83
C LYS A 27 10.43 -4.73 1.82
N LEU A 28 9.26 -5.38 1.73
CA LEU A 28 8.09 -5.04 2.52
C LEU A 28 8.37 -5.15 4.02
N ASN A 29 9.04 -6.24 4.43
CA ASN A 29 9.37 -6.46 5.84
C ASN A 29 10.26 -5.33 6.39
N GLY A 30 11.29 -4.92 5.63
CA GLY A 30 12.17 -3.82 6.03
C GLY A 30 11.42 -2.50 6.21
N ILE A 31 10.49 -2.19 5.31
CA ILE A 31 9.66 -0.98 5.37
C ILE A 31 8.78 -1.00 6.62
N LEU A 32 8.08 -2.12 6.88
CA LEU A 32 7.17 -2.25 8.03
C LEU A 32 7.92 -2.22 9.36
N VAL A 33 9.10 -2.84 9.44
CA VAL A 33 9.94 -2.79 10.65
C VAL A 33 10.42 -1.36 10.92
N ALA A 34 10.88 -0.64 9.91
CA ALA A 34 11.31 0.75 10.07
C ALA A 34 10.17 1.66 10.52
N TYR A 35 8.99 1.49 9.91
CA TYR A 35 7.77 2.20 10.29
C TYR A 35 7.37 1.92 11.75
N ALA A 36 7.34 0.65 12.17
CA ALA A 36 6.99 0.27 13.54
C ALA A 36 7.96 0.87 14.57
N LYS A 37 9.27 0.88 14.28
CA LYS A 37 10.27 1.53 15.13
C LYS A 37 10.00 3.02 15.28
N ASN A 38 9.68 3.73 14.19
CA ASN A 38 9.36 5.16 14.28
C ASN A 38 8.06 5.39 15.05
N MET A 39 7.07 4.52 14.89
CA MET A 39 5.81 4.62 15.61
C MET A 39 5.99 4.52 17.13
N ILE A 40 6.81 3.56 17.59
CA ILE A 40 7.13 3.39 19.01
C ILE A 40 7.95 4.58 19.52
N LEU A 41 8.92 5.05 18.73
CA LEU A 41 9.81 6.14 19.13
C LEU A 41 9.06 7.47 19.31
N HIS A 42 8.13 7.77 18.40
CA HIS A 42 7.46 9.07 18.37
C HIS A 42 6.11 9.09 19.08
N ASN A 43 5.49 7.92 19.29
CA ASN A 43 4.21 7.74 19.99
C ASN A 43 3.20 8.90 19.77
N PRO A 44 2.79 9.18 18.52
CA PRO A 44 2.10 10.42 18.15
C PRO A 44 0.72 10.60 18.81
N ALA A 45 0.18 9.54 19.41
CA ALA A 45 -1.10 9.56 20.12
C ALA A 45 -0.96 9.50 21.65
N GLU A 46 0.24 9.61 22.21
CA GLU A 46 0.52 9.46 23.66
C GLU A 46 -0.41 10.28 24.56
N SER A 47 -0.74 11.50 24.14
CA SER A 47 -1.53 12.46 24.92
C SER A 47 -3.04 12.35 24.75
N SER A 48 -3.53 11.28 24.11
CA SER A 48 -4.96 11.13 23.80
C SER A 48 -5.52 9.85 24.39
N GLU A 49 -6.67 9.97 25.05
CA GLU A 49 -7.43 8.85 25.62
C GLU A 49 -8.65 8.49 24.76
N ASP A 50 -9.08 9.41 23.89
CA ASP A 50 -10.17 9.18 22.95
C ASP A 50 -9.72 8.32 21.77
N GLU A 51 -10.36 7.17 21.59
CA GLU A 51 -10.02 6.18 20.56
C GLU A 51 -10.09 6.75 19.13
N HIS A 52 -11.09 7.59 18.83
CA HIS A 52 -11.22 8.21 17.52
C HIS A 52 -10.07 9.18 17.25
N VAL A 53 -9.69 9.98 18.26
CA VAL A 53 -8.55 10.91 18.16
C VAL A 53 -7.24 10.14 18.02
N ILE A 54 -7.05 9.06 18.78
CA ILE A 54 -5.86 8.19 18.70
C ILE A 54 -5.73 7.63 17.28
N LYS A 55 -6.80 7.00 16.76
CA LYS A 55 -6.81 6.44 15.40
C LYS A 55 -6.47 7.51 14.37
N LYS A 56 -7.12 8.68 14.44
CA LYS A 56 -6.87 9.78 13.51
C LYS A 56 -5.41 10.23 13.53
N LYS A 57 -4.83 10.44 14.71
CA LYS A 57 -3.43 10.84 14.87
C LYS A 57 -2.47 9.80 14.29
N ILE A 58 -2.72 8.51 14.54
CA ILE A 58 -1.92 7.44 13.96
C ILE A 58 -2.02 7.48 12.44
N TYR A 59 -3.22 7.54 11.86
CA TYR A 59 -3.42 7.60 10.40
C TYR A 59 -2.72 8.79 9.74
N GLU A 60 -2.86 9.99 10.32
CA GLU A 60 -2.21 11.20 9.80
C GLU A 60 -0.69 11.05 9.82
N TRP A 61 -0.15 10.57 10.94
CA TRP A 61 1.28 10.32 11.08
C TRP A 61 1.79 9.24 10.11
N SER A 62 1.04 8.14 9.92
CA SER A 62 1.36 7.10 8.94
C SER A 62 1.44 7.67 7.53
N ARG A 63 0.45 8.48 7.14
CA ARG A 63 0.39 9.10 5.81
C ARG A 63 1.60 9.99 5.58
N GLU A 64 1.96 10.82 6.55
CA GLU A 64 3.14 11.70 6.46
C GLU A 64 4.44 10.90 6.36
N TYR A 65 4.59 9.84 7.18
CA TYR A 65 5.76 8.97 7.14
C TYR A 65 5.97 8.34 5.75
N PHE A 66 4.92 7.72 5.19
CA PHE A 66 5.02 7.06 3.89
C PHE A 66 5.14 8.05 2.73
N GLN A 67 4.52 9.23 2.83
CA GLN A 67 4.69 10.31 1.85
C GLN A 67 6.16 10.76 1.81
N LYS A 68 6.76 11.01 2.99
CA LYS A 68 8.18 11.38 3.09
C LYS A 68 9.09 10.29 2.51
N LEU A 69 8.84 9.03 2.84
CA LEU A 69 9.60 7.89 2.32
C LEU A 69 9.50 7.79 0.78
N TYR A 70 8.32 8.06 0.22
CA TYR A 70 8.10 8.10 -1.22
C TYR A 70 8.88 9.23 -1.89
N ASP A 71 8.84 10.44 -1.32
CA ASP A 71 9.51 11.62 -1.86
C ASP A 71 11.05 11.51 -1.80
N GLU A 72 11.59 10.93 -0.72
CA GLU A 72 13.02 10.66 -0.55
C GLU A 72 13.52 9.62 -1.57
N ASN A 73 12.75 8.55 -1.82
CA ASN A 73 13.08 7.57 -2.85
C ASN A 73 12.94 8.15 -4.28
N GLY A 74 11.99 9.06 -4.50
CA GLY A 74 11.79 9.75 -5.78
C GLY A 74 12.85 10.80 -6.11
N THR A 75 13.50 11.38 -5.09
CA THR A 75 14.60 12.33 -5.23
C THR A 75 15.96 11.65 -5.34
N ALA A 76 16.15 10.48 -4.70
CA ALA A 76 17.34 9.64 -4.90
C ALA A 76 17.54 9.20 -6.36
N ALA A 77 16.44 8.94 -7.09
CA ALA A 77 16.49 8.59 -8.52
C ALA A 77 16.82 9.78 -9.44
N LYS A 78 16.66 11.04 -8.99
CA LYS A 78 16.95 12.24 -9.79
C LYS A 78 18.36 12.78 -9.58
N ASN A 79 19.00 12.46 -8.46
CA ASN A 79 20.35 12.93 -8.13
C ASN A 79 21.46 11.92 -8.49
N ALA A 80 21.12 10.82 -9.17
CA ALA A 80 22.06 9.80 -9.65
C ALA A 80 22.43 9.95 -11.15
N ASP A 81 22.04 11.06 -11.79
CA ASP A 81 22.30 11.35 -13.21
C ASP A 81 23.46 12.34 -13.43
N ASP A 82 24.54 12.22 -12.65
CA ASP A 82 25.81 12.87 -13.00
C ASP A 82 26.99 11.99 -12.60
N GLY A 83 27.25 10.95 -13.39
CA GLY A 83 28.33 10.02 -13.09
C GLY A 83 28.34 8.76 -13.96
N ASN A 84 28.46 8.95 -15.27
CA ASN A 84 29.12 8.03 -16.21
C ASN A 84 29.13 6.53 -15.84
N LEU A 85 28.08 5.79 -16.23
CA LEU A 85 28.24 4.37 -16.61
C LEU A 85 27.33 4.07 -17.81
N GLN A 86 27.99 4.03 -18.96
CA GLN A 86 27.51 3.46 -20.20
C GLN A 86 27.19 1.97 -19.97
N ALA A 87 25.91 1.62 -19.91
CA ALA A 87 25.43 0.25 -20.07
C ALA A 87 24.10 0.30 -20.83
N GLU A 88 24.18 0.03 -22.13
CA GLU A 88 23.03 -0.20 -22.98
C GLU A 88 22.32 -1.47 -22.53
N SER A 89 21.04 -1.38 -22.19
CA SER A 89 20.06 -2.41 -22.53
C SER A 89 18.65 -1.84 -22.45
N SER A 90 17.93 -2.06 -23.54
CA SER A 90 16.65 -1.45 -23.91
C SER A 90 15.44 -2.07 -23.23
N ALA A 91 14.35 -1.28 -23.21
CA ALA A 91 12.95 -1.63 -22.88
C ALA A 91 12.67 -1.79 -21.37
N THR A 92 11.78 -1.05 -20.70
CA THR A 92 10.48 -0.48 -21.08
C THR A 92 10.23 0.82 -20.28
N ARG A 93 10.32 1.97 -20.94
CA ARG A 93 9.98 3.28 -20.38
C ARG A 93 8.52 3.58 -20.76
N ALA A 94 7.55 2.96 -20.09
CA ALA A 94 6.13 3.25 -20.34
C ALA A 94 5.18 3.19 -19.12
N ASP A 95 5.51 2.50 -18.02
CA ASP A 95 4.52 2.28 -16.93
C ASP A 95 4.71 3.08 -15.64
N GLY A 96 5.81 3.85 -15.50
CA GLY A 96 6.08 4.60 -14.27
C GLY A 96 5.10 5.75 -13.99
N HIS A 97 4.45 6.30 -15.02
CA HIS A 97 3.49 7.39 -14.88
C HIS A 97 2.13 6.89 -14.37
N SER A 98 1.71 5.70 -14.83
CA SER A 98 0.42 5.08 -14.52
C SER A 98 0.28 4.78 -13.02
N VAL A 99 1.30 4.19 -12.41
CA VAL A 99 1.28 3.84 -10.97
C VAL A 99 1.23 5.07 -10.09
N LYS A 100 1.95 6.14 -10.46
CA LYS A 100 1.98 7.40 -9.71
C LYS A 100 0.61 8.09 -9.70
N ASP A 101 -0.06 8.12 -10.84
CA ASP A 101 -1.39 8.71 -10.96
C ASP A 101 -2.45 7.88 -10.22
N GLN A 102 -2.28 6.56 -10.18
CA GLN A 102 -3.16 5.66 -9.46
C GLN A 102 -3.04 5.82 -7.93
N ILE A 103 -1.82 5.93 -7.41
CA ILE A 103 -1.56 6.19 -5.98
C ILE A 103 -2.17 7.54 -5.57
N LYS A 104 -1.94 8.59 -6.37
CA LYS A 104 -2.51 9.93 -6.10
C LYS A 104 -4.04 9.89 -6.07
N LYS A 105 -4.65 9.19 -7.02
CA LYS A 105 -6.11 9.03 -7.11
C LYS A 105 -6.70 8.26 -5.92
N GLU A 106 -6.02 7.24 -5.40
CA GLU A 106 -6.45 6.58 -4.16
C GLU A 106 -6.30 7.49 -2.95
N MET A 107 -5.20 8.24 -2.82
CA MET A 107 -5.01 9.19 -1.72
C MET A 107 -6.10 10.26 -1.67
N GLU A 108 -6.59 10.73 -2.82
CA GLU A 108 -7.70 11.68 -2.93
C GLU A 108 -9.07 11.03 -2.67
N ARG A 109 -9.21 9.72 -2.91
CA ARG A 109 -10.46 8.98 -2.70
C ARG A 109 -10.72 8.70 -1.22
N VAL A 110 -9.68 8.61 -0.39
CA VAL A 110 -9.81 8.45 1.06
C VAL A 110 -10.17 9.80 1.71
N ASN A 111 -11.37 10.30 1.42
CA ASN A 111 -12.02 11.34 2.22
C ASN A 111 -13.04 10.64 3.11
N PHE A 112 -12.74 10.55 4.41
CA PHE A 112 -13.74 10.11 5.37
C PHE A 112 -14.76 11.23 5.54
N ASP A 113 -16.04 10.90 5.32
CA ASP A 113 -17.15 11.79 5.58
C ASP A 113 -17.22 12.06 7.09
N VAL A 114 -16.76 13.24 7.49
CA VAL A 114 -16.84 13.72 8.87
C VAL A 114 -18.25 14.28 9.04
N GLY A 115 -19.19 13.37 9.31
CA GLY A 115 -20.53 13.74 9.77
C GLY A 115 -20.40 14.49 11.10
N ASN A 116 -20.88 15.73 11.09
CA ASN A 116 -20.92 16.67 12.19
C ASN A 116 -21.95 16.26 13.26
#